data_AF-A0A8X6GST1-F1
#
_entry.id   AF-A0A8X6GST1-F1
#
_cell.length_a   1.000
_cell.length_b   1.000
_cell.length_c   1.000
_cell.angle_alpha   90.00
_cell.angle_beta   90.00
_cell.angle_gamma   90.00
#
_symmetry.space_group_name_H-M   'P 1'
#
loop_
_entity.id
_entity.type
_entity.pdbx_description
1 polymer ?
#
loop_
_entity_poly.entity_id
_entity_poly.type
_entity_poly.pdbx_seq_one_letter_code
_entity_poly.pdbx_strand_id
1 'polypeptide(L)'
;FLNIRSLVLEENKEIRQKIATANRIEEFTTAILELKNKYETQTTVDDTTSSIEKYGLPYPPWICQPYVRPPPVTEPPKQKTDKETESKTTEGSAAEKRSISENVLSRKKLKKLQKNPEKQFGIKKFIFEKCQNCLNPKGSKCSYQLCKSCCRKKSLNELLDCVGHKFLYYTKNRNKTEHACENDLSEADKSILNPVVKENIDYSSQSAVL
;
A
#
# COMPACT_ATOMS: atom_id res chain seq x y z
N PHE A 1 6.85 -7.30 7.69
CA PHE A 1 6.80 -6.65 9.02
C PHE A 1 7.21 -7.69 10.04
N LEU A 2 8.43 -7.55 10.57
CA LEU A 2 9.06 -8.53 11.45
C LEU A 2 8.17 -8.75 12.68
N ASN A 3 7.70 -9.98 12.86
CA ASN A 3 7.17 -10.40 14.15
C ASN A 3 8.39 -10.67 15.03
N ILE A 4 8.97 -9.62 15.61
CA ILE A 4 10.15 -9.69 16.47
C ILE A 4 9.71 -10.29 17.81
N ARG A 5 9.43 -11.60 17.80
CA ARG A 5 9.00 -12.35 18.98
C ARG A 5 10.06 -12.28 20.08
N SER A 6 11.35 -12.16 19.73
CA SER A 6 12.44 -11.90 20.69
C SER A 6 12.16 -10.69 21.55
N LEU A 7 11.78 -9.55 20.97
CA LEU A 7 11.52 -8.34 21.76
C LEU A 7 10.32 -8.50 22.69
N VAL A 8 9.36 -9.37 22.39
CA VAL A 8 8.15 -9.58 23.21
C VAL A 8 8.43 -10.45 24.44
N LEU A 9 9.53 -11.19 24.48
CA LEU A 9 9.89 -12.05 25.62
C LEU A 9 10.18 -11.25 26.89
N GLU A 10 9.70 -11.72 28.05
CA GLU A 10 9.81 -10.96 29.31
C GLU A 10 11.25 -10.68 29.71
N GLU A 11 12.19 -11.55 29.35
CA GLU A 11 13.61 -11.37 29.60
C GLU A 11 14.24 -10.17 28.87
N ASN A 12 13.56 -9.65 27.84
CA ASN A 12 14.01 -8.48 27.07
C ASN A 12 13.24 -7.22 27.44
N LYS A 13 12.54 -7.19 28.59
CA LYS A 13 11.79 -6.02 29.05
C LYS A 13 12.65 -4.77 29.16
N GLU A 14 13.86 -4.89 29.69
CA GLU A 14 14.78 -3.76 29.82
C GLU A 14 15.21 -3.23 28.45
N ILE A 15 15.52 -4.11 27.51
CA ILE A 15 15.85 -3.75 26.13
C ILE A 15 14.65 -3.09 25.44
N ARG A 16 13.43 -3.60 25.65
CA ARG A 16 12.20 -2.93 25.17
C ARG A 16 12.06 -1.53 25.74
N GLN A 17 12.33 -1.35 27.02
CA GLN A 17 12.24 -0.05 27.68
C GLN A 17 13.29 0.92 27.12
N LYS A 18 14.54 0.47 26.94
CA LYS A 18 15.61 1.25 26.29
C LYS A 18 15.19 1.72 24.89
N ILE A 19 14.65 0.82 24.07
CA ILE A 19 14.13 1.16 22.73
C ILE A 19 12.95 2.15 22.82
N ALA A 20 12.05 1.98 23.79
CA ALA A 20 10.89 2.86 23.94
C ALA A 20 11.26 4.28 24.40
N THR A 21 12.32 4.43 25.19
CA THR A 21 12.80 5.73 25.69
C THR A 21 13.83 6.39 24.80
N ALA A 22 14.43 5.65 23.86
CA ALA A 22 15.49 6.14 23.00
C ALA A 22 15.02 7.26 22.07
N ASN A 23 15.82 8.32 21.96
CA ASN A 23 15.54 9.47 21.09
C ASN A 23 16.64 9.73 20.03
N ARG A 24 17.74 8.98 20.10
CA ARG A 24 18.87 9.06 19.15
C ARG A 24 19.12 7.70 18.50
N ILE A 25 19.59 7.72 17.26
CA ILE A 25 19.91 6.51 16.48
C ILE A 25 20.95 5.65 17.21
N GLU A 26 21.94 6.28 17.85
CA GLU A 26 22.98 5.60 18.62
C GLU A 26 22.39 4.73 19.75
N GLU A 27 21.41 5.25 20.47
CA GLU A 27 20.71 4.53 21.55
C GLU A 27 19.91 3.32 21.02
N PHE A 28 19.34 3.44 19.82
CA PHE A 28 18.74 2.27 19.15
C PHE A 28 19.79 1.23 18.77
N THR A 29 20.94 1.67 18.24
CA THR A 29 22.00 0.74 17.83
C THR A 29 22.60 -0.01 19.02
N THR A 30 22.78 0.65 20.17
CA THR A 30 23.29 0.00 21.39
C THR A 30 22.30 -1.03 21.92
N ALA A 31 21.01 -0.71 21.97
CA ALA A 31 19.98 -1.66 22.40
C ALA A 31 19.87 -2.88 21.45
N ILE A 32 20.03 -2.68 20.14
CA ILE A 32 20.06 -3.79 19.16
C ILE A 32 21.31 -4.65 19.34
N LEU A 33 22.48 -4.03 19.59
CA LEU A 33 23.73 -4.75 19.80
C LEU A 33 23.69 -5.58 21.09
N GLU A 34 23.13 -5.03 22.16
CA GLU A 34 22.88 -5.74 23.42
C GLU A 34 22.00 -6.98 23.21
N LEU A 35 20.90 -6.81 22.46
CA LEU A 35 20.00 -7.92 22.11
C LEU A 35 20.72 -8.99 21.29
N LYS A 36 21.55 -8.58 20.34
CA LYS A 36 22.34 -9.48 19.49
C LYS A 36 23.34 -10.29 20.32
N ASN A 37 24.14 -9.62 21.15
CA ASN A 37 25.14 -10.27 22.01
C ASN A 37 24.48 -11.28 22.97
N LYS A 38 23.31 -10.95 23.52
CA LYS A 38 22.55 -11.85 24.40
C LYS A 38 22.19 -13.18 23.71
N TYR A 39 21.77 -13.14 22.45
CA TYR A 39 21.39 -14.36 21.73
C TYR A 39 22.57 -15.07 21.05
N GLU A 40 23.63 -14.35 20.68
CA GLU A 40 24.87 -14.98 20.19
C GLU A 40 25.55 -15.79 21.29
N THR A 41 25.67 -15.23 22.51
CA THR A 41 26.23 -15.96 23.65
C THR A 41 25.40 -17.18 24.02
N GLN A 42 24.07 -17.10 23.97
CA GLN A 42 23.17 -18.24 24.19
C GLN A 42 23.25 -19.32 23.10
N THR A 43 23.68 -18.98 21.88
CA THR A 43 23.79 -19.96 20.79
C THR A 43 25.11 -20.75 20.87
N THR A 44 26.17 -20.15 21.42
CA THR A 44 27.48 -20.81 21.56
C THR A 44 27.54 -21.86 22.66
N VAL A 45 26.66 -21.77 23.65
CA VAL A 45 26.44 -22.81 24.66
C VAL A 45 25.28 -23.67 24.16
N ASP A 46 25.61 -24.77 23.49
CA ASP A 46 24.67 -25.69 22.83
C ASP A 46 23.38 -25.95 23.63
N ASP A 47 22.29 -25.25 23.29
CA ASP A 47 20.95 -25.57 23.80
C ASP A 47 19.83 -24.85 23.01
N THR A 48 19.91 -24.95 21.68
CA THR A 48 18.84 -24.46 20.80
C THR A 48 17.52 -25.17 21.10
N THR A 49 17.57 -26.44 21.49
CA THR A 49 16.43 -27.27 21.89
C THR A 49 15.79 -26.77 23.19
N SER A 50 16.61 -26.49 24.22
CA SER A 50 16.16 -25.96 25.52
C SER A 50 15.48 -24.59 25.38
N SER A 51 15.99 -23.73 24.49
CA SER A 51 15.37 -22.42 24.22
C SER A 51 14.03 -22.51 23.49
N ILE A 52 13.87 -23.46 22.56
CA ILE A 52 12.62 -23.71 21.82
C ILE A 52 11.52 -24.20 22.77
N GLU A 53 11.86 -25.14 23.66
CA GLU A 53 10.96 -25.69 24.67
C GLU A 53 10.53 -24.63 25.70
N LYS A 54 11.47 -23.83 26.19
CA LYS A 54 11.22 -22.79 27.20
C LYS A 54 10.17 -21.76 26.79
N TYR A 55 10.16 -21.36 25.51
CA TYR A 55 9.25 -20.33 25.00
C TYR A 55 8.06 -20.88 24.23
N GLY A 56 7.97 -22.21 24.05
CA GLY A 56 6.95 -22.84 23.23
C GLY A 56 6.95 -22.33 21.78
N LEU A 57 8.14 -22.00 21.24
CA LEU A 57 8.29 -21.43 19.91
C LEU A 57 8.82 -22.52 18.96
N PRO A 58 8.31 -22.64 17.72
CA PRO A 58 8.85 -23.57 16.72
C PRO A 58 10.27 -23.25 16.26
N TYR A 59 10.73 -22.02 16.53
CA TYR A 59 12.06 -21.55 16.15
C TYR A 59 12.67 -20.76 17.32
N PRO A 60 13.99 -20.70 17.41
CA PRO A 60 14.66 -19.87 18.41
C PRO A 60 14.22 -18.41 18.33
N PRO A 61 14.20 -17.69 19.46
CA PRO A 61 13.56 -16.38 19.56
C PRO A 61 14.19 -15.30 18.67
N TRP A 62 15.45 -15.42 18.27
CA TRP A 62 16.13 -14.50 17.35
C TRP A 62 15.74 -14.69 15.87
N ILE A 63 15.04 -15.78 15.53
CA ILE A 63 14.52 -16.01 14.18
C ILE A 63 13.11 -15.41 14.07
N CYS A 64 12.90 -14.55 13.07
CA CYS A 64 11.61 -13.95 12.82
C CYS A 64 10.58 -15.00 12.39
N GLN A 65 9.46 -15.07 13.11
CA GLN A 65 8.37 -15.97 12.74
C GLN A 65 7.48 -15.33 11.66
N PRO A 66 7.02 -16.11 10.66
CA PRO A 66 6.01 -15.64 9.73
C PRO A 66 4.74 -15.30 10.51
N TYR A 67 4.23 -14.08 10.36
CA TYR A 67 2.97 -13.69 10.98
C TYR A 67 1.81 -14.39 10.26
N VAL A 68 1.08 -15.22 11.01
CA VAL A 68 -0.21 -15.77 10.59
C VAL A 68 -1.30 -15.02 11.33
N ARG A 69 -2.19 -14.35 10.59
CA ARG A 69 -3.34 -13.67 11.18
C ARG A 69 -4.28 -14.71 11.80
N PRO A 70 -4.57 -14.67 13.12
CA PRO A 70 -5.56 -15.56 13.68
C PRO A 70 -6.92 -15.31 13.03
N PRO A 71 -7.75 -16.36 12.83
CA PRO A 71 -9.10 -16.18 12.32
C PRO A 71 -9.87 -15.24 13.25
N PRO A 72 -10.81 -14.44 12.71
CA PRO A 72 -11.59 -13.52 13.52
C PRO A 72 -12.26 -14.29 14.66
N VAL A 73 -12.02 -13.86 15.90
CA VAL A 73 -12.65 -14.44 17.09
C VAL A 73 -14.15 -14.28 16.91
N THR A 74 -14.83 -15.40 16.70
CA THR A 74 -16.29 -15.45 16.70
C THR A 74 -16.73 -15.49 18.15
N GLU A 75 -16.57 -14.37 18.86
CA GLU A 75 -17.29 -14.24 20.13
C GLU A 75 -18.78 -14.36 19.77
N PRO A 76 -19.52 -15.31 20.38
CA PRO A 76 -20.96 -15.27 20.28
C PRO A 76 -21.39 -13.89 20.79
N PRO A 77 -22.34 -13.22 20.11
CA PRO A 77 -22.80 -11.92 20.56
C PRO A 77 -23.22 -12.07 22.01
N LYS A 78 -22.60 -11.30 22.92
CA LYS A 78 -23.02 -11.17 24.31
C LYS A 78 -24.51 -10.85 24.30
N GLN A 79 -25.32 -11.88 24.50
CA GLN A 79 -26.77 -11.76 24.56
C GLN A 79 -27.06 -10.98 25.82
N LYS A 80 -27.59 -9.76 25.65
CA LYS A 80 -28.30 -9.07 26.70
C LYS A 80 -29.46 -9.99 27.10
N THR A 81 -29.42 -10.46 28.34
CA THR A 81 -30.44 -11.30 28.94
C THR A 81 -31.65 -10.43 29.26
N ASP A 82 -32.66 -10.47 28.40
CA ASP A 82 -34.04 -10.22 28.81
C ASP A 82 -34.77 -11.56 28.85
N LYS A 83 -35.58 -11.69 29.89
CA LYS A 83 -36.19 -12.90 30.46
C LYS A 83 -37.18 -13.60 29.53
N GLU A 84 -37.41 -14.88 29.87
CA GLU A 84 -38.60 -15.71 29.56
C GLU A 84 -38.72 -16.16 28.09
N THR A 85 -38.91 -17.42 27.72
CA THR A 85 -39.56 -18.57 28.38
C THR A 85 -38.93 -19.90 27.93
N GLU A 86 -39.03 -20.87 28.82
CA GLU A 86 -38.56 -22.25 28.72
C GLU A 86 -39.17 -23.05 27.57
N SER A 87 -38.35 -23.86 26.89
CA SER A 87 -38.67 -25.25 26.53
C SER A 87 -37.43 -25.95 25.96
N LYS A 88 -36.79 -26.77 26.82
CA LYS A 88 -36.52 -28.22 26.65
C LYS A 88 -36.19 -28.66 25.20
N THR A 89 -35.09 -29.36 24.87
CA THR A 89 -34.36 -30.41 25.59
C THR A 89 -33.12 -30.81 24.76
N THR A 90 -32.00 -31.03 25.45
CA THR A 90 -30.96 -32.09 25.29
C THR A 90 -30.64 -32.62 23.88
N GLU A 91 -29.45 -32.34 23.34
CA GLU A 91 -28.22 -33.18 23.38
C GLU A 91 -28.15 -34.23 22.25
N GLY A 92 -27.03 -34.26 21.53
CA GLY A 92 -26.68 -35.40 20.66
C GLY A 92 -25.90 -35.07 19.39
N SER A 93 -24.59 -34.87 19.56
CA SER A 93 -23.50 -35.04 18.60
C SER A 93 -23.81 -35.66 17.22
N ALA A 94 -23.45 -34.94 16.15
CA ALA A 94 -22.75 -35.54 15.02
C ALA A 94 -21.93 -34.47 14.30
N ALA A 95 -20.62 -34.71 14.27
CA ALA A 95 -19.65 -33.97 13.48
C ALA A 95 -19.92 -34.17 11.98
N GLU A 96 -20.87 -33.42 11.42
CA GLU A 96 -20.98 -33.29 9.99
C GLU A 96 -20.22 -32.04 9.56
N LYS A 97 -19.02 -32.29 9.00
CA LYS A 97 -18.27 -31.34 8.18
C LYS A 97 -19.29 -30.65 7.29
N ARG A 98 -19.70 -29.42 7.63
CA ARG A 98 -20.59 -28.67 6.74
C ARG A 98 -19.85 -28.55 5.44
N SER A 99 -20.40 -29.21 4.43
CA SER A 99 -19.94 -29.10 3.07
C SER A 99 -19.77 -27.62 2.76
N ILE A 100 -18.78 -27.31 1.93
CA ILE A 100 -18.74 -26.09 1.14
C ILE A 100 -20.02 -26.11 0.27
N SER A 101 -21.14 -25.78 0.91
CA SER A 101 -22.36 -25.35 0.27
C SER A 101 -22.01 -23.95 -0.20
N GLU A 102 -21.74 -23.89 -1.49
CA GLU A 102 -21.77 -22.65 -2.25
C GLU A 102 -23.00 -21.85 -1.80
N ASN A 103 -22.77 -20.58 -1.50
CA ASN A 103 -23.81 -19.56 -1.49
C ASN A 103 -24.69 -19.38 -0.23
N VAL A 104 -24.11 -19.41 0.98
CA VAL A 104 -24.76 -18.73 2.14
C VAL A 104 -24.13 -17.36 2.36
N LEU A 105 -24.73 -16.34 1.75
CA LEU A 105 -24.36 -14.94 1.97
C LEU A 105 -24.53 -14.57 3.45
N SER A 106 -23.51 -13.93 4.05
CA SER A 106 -23.58 -13.40 5.42
C SER A 106 -24.80 -12.49 5.62
N ARG A 107 -25.39 -12.46 6.83
CA ARG A 107 -26.51 -11.56 7.22
C ARG A 107 -26.33 -10.11 6.77
N LYS A 108 -25.09 -9.59 6.80
CA LYS A 108 -24.76 -8.24 6.30
C LYS A 108 -24.86 -8.11 4.78
N LYS A 109 -24.48 -9.15 4.02
CA LYS A 109 -24.61 -9.20 2.56
C LYS A 109 -26.09 -9.30 2.17
N LEU A 110 -26.88 -10.12 2.86
CA LEU A 110 -28.33 -10.23 2.65
C LEU A 110 -29.06 -8.88 2.85
N LYS A 111 -28.78 -8.17 3.95
CA LYS A 111 -29.33 -6.82 4.18
C LYS A 111 -28.94 -5.82 3.09
N LYS A 112 -27.75 -5.97 2.49
CA LYS A 112 -27.29 -5.12 1.39
C LYS A 112 -27.95 -5.49 0.05
N LEU A 113 -28.31 -6.76 -0.14
CA LEU A 113 -29.03 -7.29 -1.31
C LEU A 113 -30.51 -6.91 -1.27
N GLN A 114 -31.14 -6.92 -0.08
CA GLN A 114 -32.50 -6.40 0.11
C GLN A 114 -32.64 -4.92 -0.25
N LYS A 115 -31.59 -4.12 -0.01
CA LYS A 115 -31.56 -2.69 -0.37
C LYS A 115 -31.19 -2.44 -1.84
N ASN A 116 -30.45 -3.37 -2.47
CA ASN A 116 -30.04 -3.29 -3.86
C ASN A 116 -29.93 -4.73 -4.40
N PRO A 117 -30.97 -5.24 -5.08
CA PRO A 117 -31.02 -6.62 -5.56
C PRO A 117 -29.90 -6.97 -6.55
N GLU A 118 -29.42 -6.00 -7.32
CA GLU A 118 -28.35 -6.18 -8.32
C GLU A 118 -26.94 -6.14 -7.71
N LYS A 119 -26.83 -6.02 -6.39
CA LYS A 119 -25.54 -5.91 -5.73
C LYS A 119 -24.77 -7.22 -5.78
N GLN A 120 -23.80 -7.30 -6.68
CA GLN A 120 -22.91 -8.45 -6.81
C GLN A 120 -21.90 -8.51 -5.65
N PHE A 121 -21.94 -9.59 -4.87
CA PHE A 121 -21.00 -9.85 -3.77
C PHE A 121 -19.85 -10.75 -4.22
N GLY A 122 -19.02 -10.24 -5.13
CA GLY A 122 -17.79 -10.89 -5.58
C GLY A 122 -16.64 -9.89 -5.70
N ILE A 123 -15.41 -10.38 -5.69
CA ILE A 123 -14.26 -9.59 -6.11
C ILE A 123 -14.45 -9.37 -7.61
N LYS A 124 -14.85 -8.17 -8.02
CA LYS A 124 -14.77 -7.78 -9.43
C LYS A 124 -13.29 -7.82 -9.79
N LYS A 125 -12.83 -8.92 -10.39
CA LYS A 125 -11.48 -9.03 -10.93
C LYS A 125 -11.43 -8.02 -12.07
N PHE A 126 -10.90 -6.83 -11.79
CA PHE A 126 -10.60 -5.87 -12.84
C PHE A 126 -9.58 -6.54 -13.76
N ILE A 127 -9.99 -6.83 -14.99
CA ILE A 127 -9.11 -7.33 -16.02
C ILE A 127 -8.27 -6.12 -16.43
N PHE A 128 -7.03 -6.07 -15.95
CA PHE A 128 -6.09 -5.05 -16.39
C PHE A 128 -5.42 -5.53 -17.67
N GLU A 129 -5.46 -4.70 -18.71
CA GLU A 129 -4.62 -4.91 -19.87
C GLU A 129 -3.15 -4.85 -19.48
N LYS A 130 -2.34 -5.76 -20.01
CA LYS A 130 -0.91 -5.83 -19.75
C LYS A 130 -0.15 -4.87 -20.66
N CYS A 131 0.92 -4.29 -20.15
CA CYS A 131 1.84 -3.46 -20.94
C CYS A 131 2.47 -4.28 -22.08
N GLN A 132 2.76 -3.66 -23.22
CA GLN A 132 3.38 -4.35 -24.35
C GLN A 132 4.83 -4.80 -24.03
N ASN A 133 5.58 -3.98 -23.30
CA ASN A 133 6.99 -4.25 -22.99
C ASN A 133 7.23 -5.06 -21.70
N CYS A 134 6.21 -5.34 -20.88
CA CYS A 134 6.35 -6.11 -19.64
C CYS A 134 5.01 -6.61 -19.09
N LEU A 135 5.04 -7.46 -18.07
CA LEU A 135 3.83 -8.04 -17.45
C LEU A 135 3.07 -7.10 -16.49
N ASN A 136 3.53 -5.86 -16.33
CA ASN A 136 2.85 -4.88 -15.49
C ASN A 136 1.56 -4.38 -16.16
N PRO A 137 0.53 -4.02 -15.37
CA PRO A 137 -0.69 -3.44 -15.90
C PRO A 137 -0.44 -2.10 -16.60
N LYS A 138 -1.18 -1.84 -17.68
CA LYS A 138 -1.18 -0.55 -18.37
C LYS A 138 -1.68 0.55 -17.45
N GLY A 139 -1.10 1.75 -17.59
CA GLY A 139 -1.64 2.94 -16.95
C GLY A 139 -2.96 3.33 -17.61
N SER A 140 -4.05 3.39 -16.84
CA SER A 140 -5.40 3.67 -17.38
C SER A 140 -5.52 5.00 -18.12
N LYS A 141 -4.69 5.99 -17.77
CA LYS A 141 -4.65 7.32 -18.41
C LYS A 141 -3.40 7.52 -19.28
N CYS A 142 -2.58 6.48 -19.49
CA CYS A 142 -1.31 6.61 -20.18
C CYS A 142 -1.54 6.89 -21.67
N SER A 143 -1.01 8.01 -22.16
CA SER A 143 -1.05 8.39 -23.59
C SER A 143 -0.44 7.33 -24.52
N TYR A 144 0.47 6.50 -24.00
CA TYR A 144 1.18 5.48 -24.77
C TYR A 144 0.73 4.04 -24.47
N GLN A 145 -0.32 3.85 -23.65
CA GLN A 145 -0.81 2.52 -23.28
C GLN A 145 0.28 1.59 -22.68
N LEU A 146 1.22 2.18 -21.94
CA LEU A 146 2.29 1.49 -21.24
C LEU A 146 2.10 1.55 -19.73
N CYS A 147 2.79 0.68 -18.99
CA CYS A 147 2.92 0.85 -17.54
C CYS A 147 3.82 2.05 -17.21
N LYS A 148 3.81 2.51 -15.96
CA LYS A 148 4.58 3.70 -15.53
C LYS A 148 6.08 3.60 -15.83
N SER A 149 6.70 2.43 -15.64
CA SER A 149 8.14 2.26 -15.84
C SER A 149 8.53 2.24 -17.32
N CYS A 150 7.79 1.48 -18.16
CA CYS A 150 8.03 1.45 -19.60
C CYS A 150 7.71 2.81 -20.24
N CYS A 151 6.62 3.46 -19.82
CA CYS A 151 6.27 4.81 -20.24
C CYS A 151 7.38 5.81 -19.92
N ARG A 152 7.97 5.76 -18.71
CA ARG A 152 9.07 6.66 -18.34
C ARG A 152 10.26 6.52 -19.29
N LYS A 153 10.68 5.29 -19.60
CA LYS A 153 11.81 5.03 -20.51
C LYS A 153 11.53 5.57 -21.91
N LYS A 154 10.33 5.27 -22.45
CA LYS A 154 9.91 5.75 -23.76
C LYS A 154 9.89 7.28 -23.82
N SER A 155 9.17 7.90 -22.88
CA SER A 155 9.03 9.37 -22.81
C SER A 155 10.37 10.08 -22.62
N LEU A 156 11.33 9.47 -21.92
CA LEU A 156 12.68 10.02 -21.79
C LEU A 156 13.49 9.90 -23.09
N ASN A 157 13.51 8.71 -23.71
CA ASN A 157 14.31 8.44 -24.91
C ASN A 157 13.83 9.22 -26.12
N GLU A 158 12.51 9.35 -26.28
CA GLU A 158 11.87 10.03 -27.41
C GLU A 158 11.58 11.51 -27.08
N LEU A 159 11.96 11.99 -25.88
CA LEU A 159 11.65 13.34 -25.38
C LEU A 159 10.18 13.72 -25.57
N LEU A 160 9.27 12.87 -25.09
CA LEU A 160 7.82 13.05 -25.23
C LEU A 160 7.11 13.25 -23.89
N ASP A 161 5.88 13.76 -23.96
CA ASP A 161 5.04 14.06 -22.80
C ASP A 161 3.92 13.04 -22.59
N CYS A 162 3.82 12.48 -21.39
CA CYS A 162 2.70 11.62 -20.98
C CYS A 162 1.82 12.33 -19.96
N VAL A 163 0.61 12.74 -20.36
CA VAL A 163 -0.39 13.36 -19.46
C VAL A 163 -0.80 12.39 -18.34
N GLY A 164 -0.99 11.11 -18.67
CA GLY A 164 -1.41 10.08 -17.71
C GLY A 164 -0.45 9.85 -16.55
N HIS A 165 0.85 9.85 -16.84
CA HIS A 165 1.91 9.63 -15.84
C HIS A 165 2.61 10.92 -15.41
N LYS A 166 2.21 12.07 -15.96
CA LYS A 166 2.79 13.40 -15.72
C LYS A 166 4.29 13.46 -16.03
N PHE A 167 4.70 12.83 -17.14
CA PHE A 167 6.04 13.03 -17.69
C PHE A 167 5.97 14.18 -18.69
N LEU A 168 6.79 15.20 -18.51
CA LEU A 168 6.81 16.42 -19.32
C LEU A 168 8.25 16.68 -19.83
N TYR A 169 8.82 15.72 -20.57
CA TYR A 169 10.20 15.83 -21.05
C TYR A 169 10.32 16.76 -22.25
N TYR A 170 9.36 16.74 -23.18
CA TYR A 170 9.32 17.62 -24.35
C TYR A 170 9.21 19.08 -23.92
N THR A 171 8.13 19.41 -23.19
CA THR A 171 7.84 20.79 -22.77
C THR A 171 8.97 21.35 -21.90
N LYS A 172 9.51 20.56 -20.97
CA LYS A 172 10.61 21.01 -20.11
C LYS A 172 11.90 21.26 -20.90
N ASN A 173 12.21 20.41 -21.89
CA ASN A 173 13.39 20.59 -22.70
C ASN A 173 13.26 21.83 -23.60
N ARG A 174 12.09 22.03 -24.22
CA ARG A 174 11.77 23.20 -25.03
C ARG A 174 11.93 24.51 -24.24
N ASN A 175 11.34 24.60 -23.06
CA ASN A 175 11.47 25.82 -22.24
C ASN A 175 12.93 26.05 -21.82
N LYS A 176 13.69 24.99 -21.56
CA LYS A 176 15.13 25.11 -21.25
C LYS A 176 15.92 25.62 -22.44
N THR A 177 15.63 25.17 -23.66
CA THR A 177 16.29 25.66 -24.88
C THR A 177 15.89 27.09 -25.20
N GLU A 178 14.61 27.46 -25.02
CA GLU A 178 14.12 28.83 -25.22
C GLU A 178 14.78 29.80 -24.22
N HIS A 179 14.85 29.44 -22.94
CA HIS A 179 15.57 30.27 -21.96
C HIS A 179 17.09 30.29 -22.17
N ALA A 180 17.68 29.25 -22.76
CA ALA A 180 19.10 29.26 -23.10
C ALA A 180 19.37 30.23 -24.27
N CYS A 181 18.55 30.20 -25.33
CA CYS A 181 18.74 31.12 -26.46
C CYS A 181 18.41 32.59 -26.12
N GLU A 182 17.47 32.83 -25.19
CA GLU A 182 17.20 34.19 -24.67
C GLU A 182 18.37 34.77 -23.86
N ASN A 183 19.20 33.92 -23.25
CA ASN A 183 20.36 34.32 -22.47
C ASN A 183 21.62 34.51 -23.33
N ASP A 184 21.71 33.87 -24.50
CA ASP A 184 22.83 33.99 -25.44
C ASP A 184 22.68 35.18 -26.42
N LEU A 185 21.52 35.85 -26.45
CA LEU A 185 21.31 37.10 -27.18
C LEU A 185 21.89 38.29 -26.37
N SER A 186 22.93 38.91 -26.92
CA SER A 186 23.58 40.09 -26.34
C SER A 186 22.59 41.24 -26.09
N GLU A 187 22.81 42.04 -25.03
CA GLU A 187 21.95 43.16 -24.61
C GLU A 187 21.66 44.20 -25.73
N ALA A 188 22.41 44.18 -26.82
CA ALA A 188 22.20 45.06 -27.98
C ALA A 188 20.94 44.71 -28.80
N ASP A 189 20.55 43.43 -28.91
CA ASP A 189 19.43 43.01 -29.79
C ASP A 189 18.06 43.07 -29.12
N LYS A 190 18.00 43.23 -27.79
CA LYS A 190 16.75 43.41 -27.04
C LYS A 190 16.07 44.76 -27.31
N SER A 191 16.77 45.69 -27.96
CA SER A 191 16.25 47.03 -28.31
C SER A 191 15.57 47.09 -29.68
N ILE A 192 15.71 46.07 -30.54
CA ILE A 192 15.25 46.14 -31.95
C ILE A 192 13.91 45.39 -32.18
N LEU A 193 13.47 44.53 -31.25
CA LEU A 193 12.18 43.83 -31.36
C LEU A 193 10.99 44.51 -30.67
N ASN A 194 11.09 45.79 -30.35
CA ASN A 194 9.93 46.59 -29.95
C ASN A 194 9.75 47.82 -30.85
N PRO A 195 9.00 47.65 -31.96
CA PRO A 195 8.06 48.67 -32.36
C PRO A 195 6.64 48.09 -32.41
N VAL A 196 5.85 48.52 -31.44
CA VAL A 196 4.45 48.98 -31.57
C VAL A 196 3.74 48.56 -32.87
N VAL A 197 2.82 47.60 -32.75
CA VAL A 197 1.46 47.79 -33.29
C VAL A 197 0.48 47.33 -32.20
N LYS A 198 0.03 48.29 -31.41
CA LYS A 198 -1.26 48.20 -30.71
C LYS A 198 -2.33 48.41 -31.78
N GLU A 199 -2.99 47.35 -32.21
CA GLU A 199 -4.32 47.47 -32.79
C GLU A 199 -5.32 46.85 -31.81
N ASN A 200 -6.04 47.76 -31.15
CA ASN A 200 -7.28 47.47 -30.47
C ASN A 200 -8.30 47.02 -31.51
N ILE A 201 -8.86 45.83 -31.33
CA ILE A 201 -10.19 45.52 -31.87
C ILE A 201 -11.04 45.06 -30.69
N ASP A 202 -11.77 46.03 -30.16
CA ASP A 202 -12.94 45.81 -29.32
C ASP A 202 -14.13 45.57 -30.26
N TYR A 203 -14.77 44.39 -30.18
CA TYR A 203 -16.20 44.27 -30.47
C TYR A 203 -16.81 43.01 -29.85
N SER A 204 -17.33 43.20 -28.64
CA SER A 204 -18.66 42.78 -28.20
C SER A 204 -19.52 41.86 -29.09
N SER A 205 -20.11 40.85 -28.45
CA SER A 205 -21.49 40.37 -28.63
C SER A 205 -21.89 39.42 -29.79
N GLN A 206 -22.34 38.25 -29.33
CA GLN A 206 -23.62 37.59 -29.63
C GLN A 206 -23.79 36.65 -30.86
N SER A 207 -24.59 35.62 -30.56
CA SER A 207 -25.39 34.74 -31.43
C SER A 207 -24.66 33.51 -32.00
N ALA A 208 -24.95 32.27 -31.53
CA ALA A 208 -26.16 31.46 -31.72
C ALA A 208 -26.31 30.97 -33.17
N VAL A 209 -26.93 29.77 -33.33
CA VAL A 209 -27.27 29.03 -34.58
C VAL A 209 -26.11 28.11 -35.03
N LEU A 210 -26.23 26.78 -35.16
CA LEU A 210 -27.32 25.79 -35.21
C LEU A 210 -26.79 24.43 -34.72
#